data_AF-A0A2E7TSE1-F1
#
_entry.id   AF-A0A2E7TSE1-F1
#
_cell.length_a   1.000
_cell.length_b   1.000
_cell.length_c   1.000
_cell.angle_alpha   90.00
_cell.angle_beta   90.00
_cell.angle_gamma   90.00
#
_symmetry.space_group_name_H-M   'P 1'
#
loop_
_entity.id
_entity.type
_entity.pdbx_description
1 polymer ?
#
loop_
_entity_poly.entity_id
_entity_poly.type
_entity_poly.pdbx_seq_one_letter_code
_entity_poly.pdbx_strand_id
1 'polypeptide(L)'
;MVKHLLQLFRWKNLLIAGGTIFLSKYAIFEPAIKKLFPSSHSTLNLYETSLLAISVVLIAAAGYIINDVNDIKVDEINKPDKVIIGKYISPKVAEFLYIGLNVLGVLIATYVGEAAGNYRLVLLHITI
;
A
#
# COMPACT_ATOMS: atom_id res chain seq x y z
N MET A 1 -11.63 16.06 -12.03
CA MET A 1 -11.24 14.67 -12.35
C MET A 1 -10.13 14.15 -11.44
N VAL A 2 -8.92 14.72 -11.45
CA VAL A 2 -7.77 14.26 -10.62
C VAL A 2 -8.03 14.33 -9.10
N LYS A 3 -8.71 15.39 -8.61
CA LYS A 3 -9.08 15.50 -7.19
C LYS A 3 -9.98 14.37 -6.69
N HIS A 4 -10.89 13.86 -7.53
CA HIS A 4 -11.79 12.76 -7.17
C HIS A 4 -11.02 11.43 -7.12
N LEU A 5 -10.10 11.18 -8.06
CA LEU A 5 -9.20 10.02 -8.02
C LEU A 5 -8.35 10.00 -6.74
N LEU A 6 -7.77 11.14 -6.34
CA LEU A 6 -6.99 11.20 -5.10
C LEU A 6 -7.85 10.94 -3.84
N GLN A 7 -9.11 11.40 -3.84
CA GLN A 7 -10.05 11.10 -2.76
C GLN A 7 -10.47 9.63 -2.71
N LEU A 8 -10.65 8.98 -3.88
CA LEU A 8 -10.96 7.55 -3.99
C LEU A 8 -9.90 6.70 -3.27
N PHE A 9 -8.63 7.00 -3.53
CA PHE A 9 -7.51 6.28 -2.91
C PHE A 9 -7.28 6.63 -1.44
N ARG A 10 -8.04 7.58 -0.87
CA ARG A 10 -7.82 8.10 0.48
C ARG A 10 -6.35 8.51 0.67
N TRP A 11 -5.81 9.31 -0.25
CA TRP A 11 -4.39 9.63 -0.38
C TRP A 11 -3.68 10.04 0.93
N LYS A 12 -4.40 10.68 1.87
CA LYS A 12 -3.88 11.02 3.19
C LYS A 12 -3.48 9.78 3.99
N ASN A 13 -4.29 8.73 3.96
CA ASN A 13 -4.02 7.48 4.65
C ASN A 13 -2.87 6.73 3.99
N LEU A 14 -2.77 6.78 2.66
CA LEU A 14 -1.66 6.18 1.92
C LEU A 14 -0.32 6.85 2.24
N LEU A 15 -0.30 8.19 2.35
CA LEU A 15 0.89 8.91 2.80
C LEU A 15 1.29 8.51 4.22
N ILE A 16 0.32 8.33 5.13
CA ILE A 16 0.60 7.83 6.48
C ILE A 16 1.19 6.42 6.39
N ALA A 17 0.57 5.51 5.64
CA ALA A 17 1.05 4.12 5.49
C ALA A 17 2.49 4.06 4.95
N GLY A 18 2.79 4.78 3.88
CA GLY A 18 4.14 4.88 3.34
C GLY A 18 5.12 5.52 4.34
N GLY A 19 4.71 6.60 4.98
CA GLY A 19 5.50 7.28 6.02
C GLY A 19 5.80 6.39 7.23
N THR A 20 4.86 5.53 7.62
CA THR A 20 5.06 4.55 8.69
C THR A 20 6.19 3.58 8.34
N ILE A 21 6.31 3.12 7.08
CA ILE A 21 7.42 2.25 6.66
C ILE A 21 8.77 2.95 6.87
N PHE A 22 8.89 4.22 6.45
CA PHE A 22 10.11 5.00 6.67
C PHE A 22 10.40 5.23 8.15
N LEU A 23 9.40 5.61 8.94
CA LEU A 23 9.56 5.82 10.38
C LEU A 23 9.95 4.52 11.09
N SER A 24 9.29 3.41 10.79
CA SER A 24 9.65 2.10 11.32
C SER A 24 11.11 1.76 11.00
N LYS A 25 11.54 1.94 9.74
CA LYS A 25 12.89 1.60 9.33
C LYS A 25 13.95 2.50 9.99
N TYR A 26 13.81 3.81 9.85
CA TYR A 26 14.85 4.78 10.23
C TYR A 26 14.77 5.25 11.69
N ALA A 27 13.57 5.34 12.27
CA ALA A 27 13.42 5.83 13.65
C ALA A 27 13.39 4.69 14.68
N ILE A 28 13.02 3.46 14.29
CA ILE A 28 12.89 2.33 15.20
C ILE A 28 13.95 1.26 14.93
N PHE A 29 13.94 0.63 13.75
CA PHE A 29 14.76 -0.55 13.49
C PHE A 29 16.25 -0.23 13.35
N GLU A 30 16.65 0.76 12.56
CA GLU A 30 18.07 1.12 12.41
C GLU A 30 18.74 1.50 13.75
N PRO A 31 18.14 2.40 14.58
CA PRO A 31 18.70 2.71 15.90
C PRO A 31 18.74 1.49 16.83
N ALA A 32 17.71 0.65 16.81
CA ALA A 32 17.65 -0.56 17.62
C ALA A 32 18.72 -1.58 17.21
N ILE A 33 18.91 -1.82 15.92
CA ILE A 33 19.94 -2.72 15.39
C ILE A 33 21.32 -2.20 15.77
N LYS A 34 21.60 -0.91 15.55
CA LYS A 34 22.90 -0.32 15.90
C LYS A 34 23.22 -0.44 17.39
N LYS A 35 22.20 -0.34 18.26
CA LYS A 35 22.35 -0.44 19.72
C LYS A 35 22.49 -1.88 20.21
N LEU A 36 21.69 -2.80 19.70
CA LEU A 36 21.63 -4.20 20.16
C LEU A 36 22.65 -5.10 19.45
N PHE A 37 22.99 -4.78 18.20
CA PHE A 37 23.85 -5.57 17.32
C PHE A 37 24.85 -4.64 16.59
N PRO A 38 25.90 -4.16 17.26
CA PRO A 38 26.80 -3.13 16.72
C PRO A 38 27.55 -3.53 15.43
N SER A 39 27.69 -4.84 15.20
CA SER A 39 28.35 -5.41 14.01
C SER A 39 27.38 -5.75 12.89
N SER A 40 26.08 -5.50 13.08
CA SER A 40 25.03 -5.76 12.10
C SER A 40 24.58 -4.46 11.44
N HIS A 41 24.12 -4.59 10.20
CA HIS A 41 23.59 -3.48 9.41
C HIS A 41 22.14 -3.76 8.98
N SER A 42 21.42 -2.69 8.64
CA SER A 42 20.08 -2.82 8.05
C SER A 42 20.16 -3.61 6.75
N THR A 43 19.28 -4.60 6.61
CA THR A 43 19.17 -5.42 5.39
C THR A 43 18.69 -4.62 4.19
N LEU A 44 17.81 -3.64 4.40
CA LEU A 44 17.26 -2.80 3.33
C LEU A 44 17.99 -1.46 3.27
N ASN A 45 18.43 -1.06 2.08
CA ASN A 45 18.91 0.29 1.79
C ASN A 45 17.72 1.22 1.46
N LEU A 46 17.99 2.48 1.13
CA LEU A 46 16.96 3.48 0.83
C LEU A 46 16.09 3.09 -0.37
N TYR A 47 16.67 2.50 -1.41
CA TYR A 47 15.97 2.07 -2.61
C TYR A 47 14.99 0.94 -2.28
N GLU A 48 15.42 -0.14 -1.62
CA GLU A 48 14.49 -1.22 -1.29
C GLU A 48 13.45 -0.80 -0.25
N THR A 49 13.81 0.09 0.69
CA THR A 49 12.84 0.67 1.64
C THR A 49 11.77 1.49 0.89
N SER A 50 12.17 2.25 -0.14
CA SER A 50 11.24 3.03 -0.96
C SER A 50 10.32 2.13 -1.78
N LEU A 51 10.87 1.06 -2.37
CA LEU A 51 10.09 0.04 -3.07
C LEU A 51 9.09 -0.66 -2.15
N LEU A 52 9.50 -1.01 -0.93
CA LEU A 52 8.62 -1.61 0.07
C LEU A 52 7.48 -0.65 0.44
N ALA A 53 7.79 0.63 0.67
CA ALA A 53 6.76 1.64 0.95
C ALA A 53 5.77 1.79 -0.21
N ILE A 54 6.25 1.77 -1.46
CA ILE A 54 5.40 1.81 -2.67
C ILE A 54 4.51 0.56 -2.73
N SER A 55 5.07 -0.63 -2.51
CA SER A 55 4.31 -1.89 -2.46
C SER A 55 3.14 -1.82 -1.49
N VAL A 56 3.41 -1.40 -0.25
CA VAL A 56 2.39 -1.25 0.80
C VAL A 56 1.32 -0.24 0.40
N VAL A 57 1.72 0.89 -0.19
CA VAL A 57 0.77 1.91 -0.68
C VAL A 57 -0.11 1.37 -1.80
N LEU A 58 0.43 0.57 -2.73
CA LEU A 58 -0.36 -0.01 -3.83
C LEU A 58 -1.41 -1.00 -3.31
N ILE A 59 -1.05 -1.88 -2.38
CA ILE A 59 -2.00 -2.84 -1.80
C ILE A 59 -3.07 -2.10 -0.98
N ALA A 60 -2.68 -1.13 -0.15
CA ALA A 60 -3.63 -0.33 0.62
C ALA A 60 -4.58 0.46 -0.29
N ALA A 61 -4.07 1.00 -1.40
CA ALA A 61 -4.88 1.67 -2.42
C ALA A 61 -5.89 0.72 -3.07
N ALA A 62 -5.47 -0.51 -3.37
CA ALA A 62 -6.36 -1.55 -3.88
C ALA A 62 -7.47 -1.89 -2.86
N GLY A 63 -7.11 -2.04 -1.58
CA GLY A 63 -8.06 -2.26 -0.49
C GLY A 63 -9.12 -1.16 -0.38
N TYR A 64 -8.75 0.11 -0.59
CA TYR A 64 -9.72 1.20 -0.65
C TYR A 64 -10.63 1.13 -1.87
N ILE A 65 -10.11 0.78 -3.04
CA ILE A 65 -10.93 0.60 -4.23
C ILE A 65 -12.00 -0.47 -4.01
N ILE A 66 -11.61 -1.67 -3.56
CA ILE A 66 -12.57 -2.79 -3.44
C ILE A 66 -13.61 -2.53 -2.34
N ASN A 67 -13.22 -1.84 -1.26
CA ASN A 67 -14.19 -1.38 -0.25
C ASN A 67 -15.23 -0.44 -0.86
N ASP A 68 -14.79 0.57 -1.62
CA ASP A 68 -15.69 1.51 -2.26
C ASP A 68 -16.57 0.82 -3.36
N VAL A 69 -16.11 -0.27 -3.99
CA VAL A 69 -16.93 -1.11 -4.91
C VAL A 69 -18.03 -1.85 -4.16
N ASN A 70 -17.69 -2.46 -3.01
CA ASN A 70 -18.64 -3.22 -2.21
C ASN A 70 -19.69 -2.31 -1.54
N ASP A 71 -19.27 -1.10 -1.17
CA ASP A 71 -20.08 -0.15 -0.43
C ASP A 71 -20.93 0.78 -1.32
N ILE A 72 -20.94 0.60 -2.66
CA ILE A 72 -21.67 1.49 -3.60
C ILE A 72 -23.10 1.77 -3.13
N LYS A 73 -23.90 0.72 -2.86
CA LYS A 73 -25.32 0.88 -2.45
C LYS A 73 -25.48 1.59 -1.11
N VAL A 74 -24.54 1.36 -0.19
CA VAL A 74 -24.59 1.92 1.16
C VAL A 74 -24.17 3.40 1.14
N ASP A 75 -23.12 3.72 0.39
CA ASP A 75 -22.63 5.08 0.24
C ASP A 75 -23.54 5.94 -0.64
N GLU A 76 -24.31 5.36 -1.57
CA GLU A 76 -25.38 6.06 -2.29
C GLU A 76 -26.45 6.63 -1.33
N ILE A 77 -26.73 5.93 -0.23
CA ILE A 77 -27.69 6.38 0.79
C ILE A 77 -27.02 7.32 1.79
N ASN A 78 -25.85 6.93 2.32
CA ASN A 78 -25.22 7.62 3.44
C ASN A 78 -24.37 8.83 3.03
N LYS A 79 -23.76 8.80 1.85
CA LYS A 79 -22.77 9.78 1.37
C LYS A 79 -22.85 9.97 -0.16
N PRO A 80 -24.03 10.33 -0.71
CA PRO A 80 -24.26 10.35 -2.16
C PRO A 80 -23.26 11.22 -2.94
N ASP A 81 -22.76 12.31 -2.33
CA ASP A 81 -21.79 13.23 -2.96
C ASP A 81 -20.36 12.68 -3.03
N LYS A 82 -20.06 11.63 -2.28
CA LYS A 82 -18.73 10.98 -2.24
C LYS A 82 -18.64 9.72 -3.09
N VAL A 83 -19.77 9.23 -3.61
CA VAL A 83 -19.81 8.04 -4.48
C VAL A 83 -19.12 8.35 -5.80
N ILE A 84 -17.96 7.75 -6.02
CA ILE A 84 -17.19 7.90 -7.26
C ILE A 84 -17.41 6.70 -8.19
N ILE A 85 -17.41 5.49 -7.61
CA ILE A 85 -17.66 4.24 -8.33
C ILE A 85 -19.16 4.12 -8.59
N GLY A 86 -19.56 3.81 -9.83
CA GLY A 86 -20.95 3.83 -10.29
C GLY A 86 -21.36 5.16 -10.94
N LYS A 87 -20.81 6.30 -10.50
CA LYS A 87 -21.10 7.64 -11.09
C LYS A 87 -20.07 8.09 -12.13
N TYR A 88 -18.77 7.94 -11.82
CA TYR A 88 -17.67 8.43 -12.67
C TYR A 88 -16.75 7.30 -13.15
N ILE A 89 -16.62 6.24 -12.36
CA ILE A 89 -15.82 5.05 -12.70
C ILE A 89 -16.75 3.85 -12.66
N SER A 90 -16.74 3.02 -13.70
CA SER A 90 -17.53 1.79 -13.70
C SER A 90 -16.98 0.76 -12.71
N PRO A 91 -17.82 -0.06 -12.05
CA PRO A 91 -17.35 -1.11 -11.13
C PRO A 91 -16.33 -2.06 -11.78
N LYS A 92 -16.52 -2.42 -13.06
CA LYS A 92 -15.58 -3.27 -13.81
C LYS A 92 -14.18 -2.66 -13.92
N VAL A 93 -14.09 -1.35 -14.14
CA VAL A 93 -12.79 -0.66 -14.19
C VAL A 93 -12.16 -0.59 -12.80
N ALA A 94 -12.96 -0.39 -11.76
CA ALA A 94 -12.48 -0.41 -10.38
C ALA A 94 -11.94 -1.79 -9.99
N GLU A 95 -12.64 -2.88 -10.32
CA GLU A 95 -12.15 -4.25 -10.12
C GLU A 95 -10.84 -4.52 -10.86
N PHE A 96 -10.72 -4.06 -12.12
CA PHE A 96 -9.49 -4.18 -12.87
C PHE A 96 -8.32 -3.43 -12.21
N LEU A 97 -8.57 -2.20 -11.71
CA LEU A 97 -7.57 -1.44 -10.96
C LEU A 97 -7.19 -2.14 -9.65
N TYR A 98 -8.15 -2.71 -8.93
CA TYR A 98 -7.90 -3.51 -7.73
C TYR A 98 -6.94 -4.67 -8.01
N ILE A 99 -7.19 -5.44 -9.07
CA ILE A 99 -6.33 -6.56 -9.46
C ILE A 99 -4.93 -6.05 -9.86
N GLY A 100 -4.87 -5.03 -10.73
CA GLY A 100 -3.60 -4.49 -11.21
C GLY A 100 -2.71 -3.93 -10.10
N LEU A 101 -3.29 -3.22 -9.14
CA LEU A 101 -2.56 -2.66 -8.00
C LEU A 101 -2.02 -3.76 -7.06
N ASN A 102 -2.81 -4.80 -6.78
CA ASN A 102 -2.35 -5.94 -5.98
C ASN A 102 -1.22 -6.70 -6.66
N VAL A 103 -1.37 -7.00 -7.95
CA VAL A 103 -0.33 -7.70 -8.72
C VAL A 103 0.97 -6.90 -8.71
N LEU A 104 0.92 -5.59 -8.97
CA LEU A 104 2.11 -4.74 -8.92
C LEU A 104 2.72 -4.66 -7.52
N GLY A 105 1.89 -4.52 -6.47
CA GLY A 105 2.35 -4.52 -5.09
C GLY A 105 3.10 -5.82 -4.74
N VAL A 106 2.49 -6.98 -5.01
CA VAL A 106 3.09 -8.29 -4.75
C VAL A 106 4.38 -8.50 -5.54
N LEU A 107 4.45 -8.07 -6.80
CA LEU A 107 5.68 -8.15 -7.60
C LEU A 107 6.82 -7.33 -6.98
N ILE A 108 6.53 -6.10 -6.54
CA ILE A 108 7.53 -5.24 -5.88
C ILE A 108 7.96 -5.86 -4.54
N ALA A 109 7.02 -6.33 -3.73
CA ALA A 109 7.32 -7.02 -2.48
C ALA A 109 8.20 -8.27 -2.69
N THR A 110 7.95 -9.01 -3.78
CA THR A 110 8.73 -10.19 -4.16
C THR A 110 10.17 -9.82 -4.47
N TYR A 111 10.37 -8.80 -5.31
CA TYR A 111 11.70 -8.28 -5.62
C TYR A 111 12.45 -7.81 -4.37
N VAL A 112 11.79 -7.05 -3.48
CA VAL A 112 12.39 -6.59 -2.22
C VAL A 112 12.74 -7.76 -1.31
N GLY A 113 11.88 -8.78 -1.23
CA GLY A 113 12.10 -9.99 -0.44
C GLY A 113 13.32 -10.79 -0.90
N GLU A 114 13.50 -10.92 -2.22
CA GLU A 114 14.68 -11.54 -2.82
C GLU A 114 15.95 -10.73 -2.55
N ALA A 115 15.91 -9.41 -2.77
CA ALA A 115 17.04 -8.52 -2.50
C ALA A 115 17.47 -8.54 -1.02
N ALA A 116 16.52 -8.73 -0.11
CA ALA A 116 16.77 -8.88 1.33
C ALA A 116 17.27 -10.27 1.74
N GLY A 117 17.30 -11.25 0.83
CA GLY A 117 17.56 -12.65 1.14
C GLY A 117 16.49 -13.29 2.04
N ASN A 118 15.29 -12.70 2.09
CA ASN A 118 14.21 -13.11 2.99
C ASN A 118 12.84 -13.06 2.31
N TYR A 119 12.47 -14.19 1.68
CA TYR A 119 11.18 -14.37 1.01
C TYR A 119 9.96 -14.28 1.95
N ARG A 120 10.15 -14.29 3.29
CA ARG A 120 9.03 -14.12 4.24
C ARG A 120 8.39 -12.73 4.14
N LEU A 121 9.11 -11.75 3.59
CA LEU A 121 8.56 -10.42 3.29
C LEU A 121 7.44 -10.47 2.23
N VAL A 122 7.46 -11.46 1.35
CA VAL A 122 6.42 -11.71 0.35
C VAL A 122 5.16 -12.25 0.98
N LEU A 123 5.30 -13.16 1.96
CA LEU A 123 4.16 -13.75 2.67
C LEU A 123 3.29 -12.69 3.36
N LEU A 124 3.90 -11.63 3.90
CA LEU A 124 3.16 -10.51 4.51
C LEU A 124 2.18 -9.84 3.54
N HIS A 125 2.46 -9.84 2.23
CA HIS A 125 1.62 -9.21 1.22
C HIS A 125 0.54 -10.15 0.68
N ILE A 126 0.67 -11.47 0.90
CA ILE A 126 -0.30 -12.48 0.44
C ILE A 126 -1.34 -12.77 1.52
N THR A 127 -0.99 -12.58 2.79
CA THR A 127 -1.88 -12.87 3.94
C THR A 127 -2.83 -11.76 4.33
N ILE A 128 -2.68 -10.55 3.76
CA ILE A 128 -3.49 -9.35 4.04
C ILE A 128 -4.43 -9.12 2.85
#